data_AF-A0ABD1E970-F1
#
_entry.id   AF-A0ABD1E970-F1
#
_cell.length_a   1.000
_cell.length_b   1.000
_cell.length_c   1.000
_cell.angle_alpha   90.00
_cell.angle_beta   90.00
_cell.angle_gamma   90.00
#
_symmetry.space_group_name_H-M   'P 1'
#
loop_
_entity.id
_entity.type
_entity.pdbx_description
1 polymer ?
#
loop_
_entity_poly.entity_id
_entity_poly.type
_entity_poly.pdbx_seq_one_letter_code
_entity_poly.pdbx_strand_id
1 'polypeptide(L)'
;MSEIEFENDYIDEMGKNVLNPCNLTKSIRNNQQDQITNIKKGNIWQEIVDEYNKDRQELNDYLTKRDSLNGQVTIAQLPLIKDLNESLFPFLCEALIAMLEKVSDEHSYFRQKSTFQGLDFISEYMYNSNPKHPERKAQWTYIFDMEWAEEHLRKFPRPHYPFSLVWSQEFAALKIQSFIRGYWVRRREDVQEVRNFWRDYKLSKETEIDSNENV
;
A
#
# COMPACT_ATOMS: atom_id res chain seq x y z
N MET A 1 -31.45 -8.83 22.19
CA MET A 1 -31.34 -7.50 22.80
C MET A 1 -30.42 -7.60 24.00
N SER A 2 -29.17 -7.18 23.81
CA SER A 2 -28.25 -6.74 24.86
C SER A 2 -27.07 -6.11 24.11
N GLU A 3 -27.18 -4.81 23.89
CA GLU A 3 -26.11 -3.96 23.38
C GLU A 3 -24.95 -4.03 24.37
N ILE A 4 -23.76 -4.37 23.87
CA ILE A 4 -22.51 -4.16 24.60
C ILE A 4 -21.80 -3.05 23.82
N GLU A 5 -21.96 -1.85 24.33
CA GLU A 5 -21.25 -0.64 23.91
C GLU A 5 -19.76 -0.86 24.17
N PHE A 6 -18.94 -0.81 23.11
CA PHE A 6 -17.50 -0.70 23.24
C PHE A 6 -17.17 0.77 23.53
N GLU A 7 -16.78 1.05 24.77
CA GLU A 7 -16.24 2.34 25.22
C GLU A 7 -15.06 2.76 24.33
N ASN A 8 -15.22 3.92 23.70
CA ASN A 8 -14.18 4.67 22.99
C ASN A 8 -13.26 5.35 24.02
N ASP A 9 -12.45 4.58 24.73
CA ASP A 9 -11.39 5.10 25.58
C ASP A 9 -10.11 5.25 24.75
N TYR A 10 -10.06 6.29 23.91
CA TYR A 10 -8.81 6.93 23.51
C TYR A 10 -9.15 8.29 22.87
N ILE A 11 -8.49 9.35 23.35
CA ILE A 11 -8.63 10.77 22.98
C ILE A 11 -9.63 11.55 23.86
N ASP A 12 -9.27 11.85 25.13
CA ASP A 12 -9.77 13.08 25.79
C ASP A 12 -9.00 13.52 27.07
N GLU A 13 -7.68 13.30 27.15
CA GLU A 13 -6.87 13.69 28.34
C GLU A 13 -5.75 14.71 28.07
N MET A 14 -5.99 15.74 27.25
CA MET A 14 -5.06 16.88 27.17
C MET A 14 -5.80 18.22 27.02
N GLY A 15 -6.64 18.57 28.01
CA GLY A 15 -7.14 19.94 28.04
C GLY A 15 -8.22 20.21 29.07
N LYS A 16 -7.89 20.16 30.37
CA LYS A 16 -8.58 20.92 31.42
C LYS A 16 -7.77 20.93 32.71
N ASN A 17 -7.72 22.11 33.33
CA ASN A 17 -7.00 22.50 34.56
C ASN A 17 -5.52 22.80 34.29
N VAL A 18 -5.04 24.03 34.47
CA VAL A 18 -4.94 24.69 35.77
C VAL A 18 -4.64 26.20 35.58
N LEU A 19 -5.44 27.02 36.28
CA LEU A 19 -5.18 28.36 36.84
C LEU A 19 -4.87 29.57 35.92
N ASN A 20 -5.83 30.50 35.97
CA ASN A 20 -5.67 31.91 35.64
C ASN A 20 -5.23 32.68 36.91
N PRO A 21 -4.06 33.32 36.92
CA PRO A 21 -3.91 34.55 37.69
C PRO A 21 -3.10 35.60 36.90
N CYS A 22 -3.78 36.41 36.08
CA CYS A 22 -3.19 37.57 35.43
C CYS A 22 -3.70 38.85 36.09
N ASN A 23 -2.98 39.39 37.08
CA ASN A 23 -3.12 40.81 37.49
C ASN A 23 -1.81 41.48 37.97
N LEU A 24 -0.64 40.87 37.76
CA LEU A 24 0.65 41.49 38.16
C LEU A 24 1.73 41.57 37.06
N THR A 25 1.41 41.31 35.80
CA THR A 25 2.42 41.39 34.71
C THR A 25 2.18 42.51 33.69
N LYS A 26 1.19 43.39 33.91
CA LYS A 26 0.95 44.56 33.03
C LYS A 26 2.11 45.57 33.01
N SER A 27 3.03 45.53 33.98
CA SER A 27 4.17 46.45 34.06
C SER A 27 5.49 45.90 33.48
N ILE A 28 5.61 44.58 33.28
CA ILE A 28 6.84 43.95 32.75
C ILE A 28 6.70 43.61 31.25
N ARG A 29 5.47 43.53 30.74
CA ARG A 29 5.16 43.21 29.33
C ARG A 29 5.57 44.31 28.34
N ASN A 30 5.85 45.53 28.80
CA ASN A 30 6.16 46.64 27.90
C ASN A 30 7.65 46.85 27.64
N ASN A 31 8.55 46.05 28.24
CA ASN A 31 10.00 46.15 28.00
C ASN A 31 10.63 44.91 27.35
N GLN A 32 9.85 43.84 27.12
CA GLN A 32 10.27 42.69 26.30
C GLN A 32 9.56 42.63 24.94
N GLN A 33 8.53 43.45 24.72
CA GLN A 33 7.85 43.55 23.43
C GLN A 33 8.68 44.33 22.38
N ASP A 34 9.64 45.15 22.81
CA ASP A 34 10.44 46.00 21.91
C ASP A 34 11.79 45.37 21.47
N GLN A 35 12.03 44.10 21.79
CA GLN A 35 13.13 43.31 21.22
C GLN A 35 12.68 42.04 20.49
N ILE A 36 11.38 41.86 20.28
CA ILE A 36 10.82 40.84 19.37
C ILE A 36 10.06 41.54 18.23
N THR A 37 10.64 42.62 17.71
CA THR A 37 10.13 43.38 16.56
C THR A 37 11.11 43.31 15.40
N ASN A 38 11.53 42.09 15.02
CA ASN A 38 11.99 41.86 13.65
C ASN A 38 12.08 40.39 13.21
N ILE A 39 11.26 39.49 13.78
CA ILE A 39 11.10 38.17 13.16
C ILE A 39 10.12 38.39 12.02
N LYS A 40 10.65 38.50 10.79
CA LYS A 40 9.85 38.42 9.57
C LYS A 40 8.92 37.23 9.75
N LYS A 41 7.62 37.50 9.78
CA LYS A 41 6.57 36.49 9.86
C LYS A 41 6.40 35.85 8.47
N GLY A 42 7.51 35.40 7.89
CA GLY A 42 7.52 34.52 6.74
C GLY A 42 7.16 33.13 7.24
N ASN A 43 6.39 32.38 6.45
CA ASN A 43 6.23 30.96 6.71
C ASN A 43 7.64 30.34 6.66
N ILE A 44 8.15 29.84 7.79
CA ILE A 44 9.44 29.14 7.88
C ILE A 44 9.55 28.08 6.78
N TRP A 45 8.45 27.40 6.48
CA TRP A 45 8.36 26.46 5.37
C TRP A 45 8.62 27.09 4.00
N GLN A 46 8.15 28.31 3.76
CA GLN A 46 8.44 29.05 2.54
C GLN A 46 9.92 29.40 2.46
N GLU A 47 10.52 29.84 3.58
CA GLU A 47 11.95 30.14 3.63
C GLU A 47 12.81 28.89 3.38
N ILE A 48 12.44 27.74 3.96
CA ILE A 48 13.09 26.44 3.72
C ILE A 48 12.95 26.01 2.26
N VAL A 49 11.76 26.16 1.67
CA VAL A 49 11.51 25.83 0.26
C VAL A 49 12.29 26.77 -0.66
N ASP A 50 12.34 28.06 -0.34
CA ASP A 50 13.07 29.07 -1.11
C ASP A 50 14.59 28.85 -1.01
N GLU A 51 15.11 28.53 0.17
CA GLU A 51 16.51 28.14 0.40
C GLU A 51 16.85 26.88 -0.39
N TYR A 52 16.04 25.83 -0.28
CA TYR A 52 16.21 24.60 -1.07
C TYR A 52 16.24 24.89 -2.57
N ASN A 53 15.28 25.68 -3.07
CA ASN A 53 15.19 26.03 -4.49
C ASN A 53 16.41 26.83 -4.95
N LYS A 54 16.91 27.74 -4.11
CA LYS A 54 18.11 28.52 -4.37
C LYS A 54 19.35 27.63 -4.44
N ASP A 55 19.56 26.76 -3.46
CA ASP A 55 20.69 25.81 -3.44
C ASP A 55 20.63 24.87 -4.64
N ARG A 56 19.43 24.40 -4.98
CA ARG A 56 19.16 23.57 -6.18
C ARG A 56 19.55 24.32 -7.45
N GLN A 57 19.22 25.60 -7.53
CA GLN A 57 19.52 26.45 -8.67
C GLN A 57 21.03 26.71 -8.79
N GLU A 58 21.71 27.03 -7.68
CA GLU A 58 23.17 27.19 -7.65
C GLU A 58 23.91 25.91 -8.10
N LEU A 59 23.43 24.75 -7.65
CA LEU A 59 23.95 23.45 -8.10
C LEU A 59 23.73 23.24 -9.60
N ASN A 60 22.53 23.52 -10.10
CA ASN A 60 22.22 23.40 -11.53
C ASN A 60 23.08 24.33 -12.39
N ASP A 61 23.32 25.56 -11.94
CA ASP A 61 24.18 26.52 -12.63
C ASP A 61 25.63 26.05 -12.64
N TYR A 62 26.14 25.51 -11.52
CA TYR A 62 27.46 24.89 -11.44
C TYR A 62 27.59 23.71 -12.42
N LEU A 63 26.61 22.79 -12.43
CA LEU A 63 26.60 21.63 -13.33
C LEU A 63 26.57 22.08 -14.79
N THR A 64 25.71 23.04 -15.14
CA THR A 64 25.60 23.59 -16.50
C THR A 64 26.91 24.24 -16.95
N LYS A 65 27.57 25.00 -16.06
CA LYS A 65 28.87 25.63 -16.33
C LYS A 65 29.99 24.61 -16.49
N ARG A 66 30.03 23.58 -15.63
CA ARG A 66 30.99 22.47 -15.73
C ARG A 66 30.80 21.68 -17.02
N ASP A 67 29.56 21.34 -17.35
CA ASP A 67 29.21 20.52 -18.51
C ASP A 67 29.51 21.27 -19.83
N SER A 68 29.23 22.58 -19.88
CA SER A 68 29.58 23.44 -21.02
C SER A 68 31.09 23.62 -21.21
N LEU A 69 31.88 23.71 -20.13
CA LEU A 69 33.35 23.77 -20.20
C LEU A 69 33.99 22.45 -20.65
N ASN A 70 33.40 21.32 -20.26
CA ASN A 70 33.92 19.99 -20.57
C ASN A 70 33.34 19.40 -21.87
N GLY A 71 32.45 20.11 -22.57
CA GLY A 71 31.74 19.60 -23.74
C GLY A 71 30.87 18.36 -23.42
N GLN A 72 30.49 18.17 -22.15
CA GLN A 72 29.64 17.07 -21.74
C GLN A 72 28.18 17.41 -22.05
N VAL A 73 27.50 16.49 -22.72
CA VAL A 73 26.06 16.57 -22.97
C VAL A 73 25.35 16.47 -21.61
N THR A 74 24.52 17.46 -21.28
CA THR A 74 23.72 17.42 -20.05
C THR A 74 22.82 16.19 -20.06
N ILE A 75 22.55 15.55 -18.92
CA ILE A 75 21.69 14.36 -18.83
C ILE A 75 20.35 14.58 -19.56
N ALA A 76 19.75 15.76 -19.46
CA ALA A 76 18.52 16.13 -20.13
C ALA A 76 18.62 16.21 -21.68
N GLN A 77 19.83 16.40 -22.22
CA GLN A 77 20.10 16.49 -23.66
C GLN A 77 20.49 15.14 -24.27
N LEU A 78 20.61 14.08 -23.46
CA LEU A 78 20.80 12.74 -23.99
C LEU A 78 19.57 12.38 -24.84
N PRO A 79 19.76 11.98 -26.11
CA PRO A 79 18.65 11.70 -27.02
C PRO A 79 17.68 10.67 -26.44
N LEU A 80 18.21 9.66 -25.73
CA LEU A 80 17.40 8.65 -25.03
C LEU A 80 16.46 9.26 -23.97
N ILE A 81 16.93 10.23 -23.18
CA ILE A 81 16.13 10.85 -22.12
C ILE A 81 15.09 11.80 -22.71
N LYS A 82 15.45 12.51 -23.77
CA LYS A 82 14.51 13.30 -24.55
C LYS A 82 13.39 12.42 -25.12
N ASP A 83 13.74 11.31 -25.76
CA ASP A 83 12.77 10.37 -26.33
C ASP A 83 11.86 9.77 -25.25
N LEU A 84 12.39 9.43 -24.08
CA LEU A 84 11.59 8.95 -22.95
C LEU A 84 10.60 10.00 -22.46
N ASN A 85 11.06 11.25 -22.29
CA ASN A 85 10.23 12.37 -21.83
C ASN A 85 9.09 12.70 -22.80
N GLU A 86 9.32 12.55 -24.10
CA GLU A 86 8.32 12.83 -25.13
C GLU A 86 7.36 11.65 -25.36
N SER A 87 7.86 10.40 -25.27
CA SER A 87 7.09 9.22 -25.68
C SER A 87 6.50 8.38 -24.56
N LEU A 88 7.19 8.23 -23.42
CA LEU A 88 6.79 7.29 -22.36
C LEU A 88 6.18 8.03 -21.16
N PHE A 89 6.84 9.09 -20.70
CA PHE A 89 6.45 9.80 -19.48
C PHE A 89 5.02 10.35 -19.49
N PRO A 90 4.50 10.94 -20.58
CA PRO A 90 3.13 11.45 -20.59
C PRO A 90 2.11 10.34 -20.27
N PHE A 91 2.24 9.17 -20.90
CA PHE A 91 1.35 8.03 -20.66
C PHE A 91 1.55 7.42 -19.26
N LEU A 92 2.79 7.37 -18.78
CA LEU A 92 3.07 6.90 -17.43
C LEU A 92 2.45 7.82 -16.38
N CYS A 93 2.57 9.15 -16.56
CA CYS A 93 1.95 10.13 -15.67
C CYS A 93 0.43 10.00 -15.67
N GLU A 94 -0.21 9.83 -16.83
CA GLU A 94 -1.65 9.57 -16.92
C GLU A 94 -2.05 8.29 -16.17
N ALA A 95 -1.29 7.20 -16.36
CA ALA A 95 -1.53 5.94 -15.66
C ALA A 95 -1.36 6.07 -14.13
N LEU A 96 -0.38 6.85 -13.68
CA LEU A 96 -0.15 7.15 -12.26
C LEU A 96 -1.29 7.97 -11.65
N ILE A 97 -1.79 8.98 -12.37
CA ILE A 97 -2.94 9.77 -11.93
C ILE A 97 -4.17 8.88 -11.79
N ALA A 98 -4.47 8.07 -12.82
CA ALA A 98 -5.59 7.13 -12.80
C ALA A 98 -5.44 6.10 -11.65
N MET A 99 -4.21 5.67 -11.34
CA MET A 99 -3.96 4.77 -10.21
C MET A 99 -4.26 5.45 -8.88
N LEU A 100 -3.85 6.71 -8.71
CA LEU A 100 -4.11 7.47 -7.48
C LEU A 100 -5.61 7.72 -7.27
N GLU A 101 -6.35 8.03 -8.34
CA GLU A 101 -7.81 8.12 -8.31
C GLU A 101 -8.43 6.80 -7.88
N LYS A 102 -7.99 5.67 -8.45
CA LYS A 102 -8.47 4.34 -8.08
C LYS A 102 -8.17 3.98 -6.62
N VAL A 103 -6.96 4.29 -6.16
CA VAL A 103 -6.55 4.13 -4.75
C VAL A 103 -7.41 4.97 -3.82
N SER A 104 -7.77 6.18 -4.26
CA SER A 104 -8.66 7.08 -3.54
C SER A 104 -10.06 6.46 -3.39
N ASP A 105 -10.63 5.98 -4.49
CA ASP A 105 -11.96 5.34 -4.51
C ASP A 105 -12.00 4.10 -3.60
N GLU A 106 -10.97 3.27 -3.63
CA GLU A 106 -10.87 2.05 -2.81
C GLU A 106 -10.45 2.32 -1.34
N HIS A 107 -10.17 3.59 -1.00
CA HIS A 107 -9.67 4.00 0.32
C HIS A 107 -8.42 3.20 0.77
N SER A 108 -7.63 2.76 -0.22
CA SER A 108 -6.48 1.87 -0.02
C SER A 108 -5.31 2.57 0.68
N TYR A 109 -5.26 3.90 0.66
CA TYR A 109 -4.19 4.71 1.25
C TYR A 109 -4.24 4.80 2.78
N PHE A 110 -5.38 4.50 3.42
CA PHE A 110 -5.47 4.43 4.89
C PHE A 110 -5.03 3.08 5.46
N ARG A 111 -5.00 2.02 4.62
CA ARG A 111 -4.64 0.67 5.05
C ARG A 111 -3.20 0.35 4.68
N GLN A 112 -2.40 -0.01 5.70
CA GLN A 112 -1.01 -0.43 5.48
C GLN A 112 -0.89 -1.66 4.57
N LYS A 113 -1.92 -2.51 4.52
CA LYS A 113 -1.99 -3.69 3.64
C LYS A 113 -3.26 -3.59 2.80
N SER A 114 -3.09 -3.43 1.49
CA SER A 114 -4.18 -3.44 0.51
C SER A 114 -4.02 -4.61 -0.46
N THR A 115 -5.14 -5.12 -0.97
CA THR A 115 -5.20 -6.05 -2.10
C THR A 115 -4.82 -5.38 -3.41
N PHE A 116 -4.96 -4.05 -3.48
CA PHE A 116 -4.69 -3.28 -4.67
C PHE A 116 -3.19 -3.22 -4.96
N GLN A 117 -2.79 -3.79 -6.09
CA GLN A 117 -1.41 -3.75 -6.57
C GLN A 117 -1.26 -2.67 -7.65
N GLY A 118 -0.70 -1.52 -7.29
CA GLY A 118 -0.57 -0.38 -8.21
C GLY A 118 0.25 -0.68 -9.48
N LEU A 119 1.24 -1.57 -9.40
CA LEU A 119 2.03 -1.99 -10.56
C LEU A 119 1.20 -2.80 -11.57
N ASP A 120 0.31 -3.65 -11.08
CA ASP A 120 -0.58 -4.45 -11.93
C ASP A 120 -1.56 -3.52 -12.64
N PHE A 121 -2.12 -2.56 -11.89
CA PHE A 121 -2.99 -1.53 -12.45
C PHE A 121 -2.30 -0.67 -13.52
N ILE A 122 -1.08 -0.15 -13.25
CA ILE A 122 -0.33 0.63 -14.25
C ILE A 122 -0.10 -0.22 -15.51
N SER A 123 0.32 -1.47 -15.35
CA SER A 123 0.60 -2.36 -16.46
C SER A 123 -0.64 -2.61 -17.31
N GLU A 124 -1.78 -2.86 -16.65
CA GLU A 124 -3.09 -3.00 -17.30
C GLU A 124 -3.49 -1.74 -18.05
N TYR A 125 -3.41 -0.59 -17.38
CA TYR A 125 -3.82 0.69 -17.93
C TYR A 125 -2.98 1.07 -19.15
N MET A 126 -1.65 0.91 -19.07
CA MET A 126 -0.73 1.21 -20.16
C MET A 126 -0.91 0.26 -21.35
N TYR A 127 -1.19 -1.02 -21.10
CA TYR A 127 -1.44 -2.00 -22.15
C TYR A 127 -2.73 -1.68 -22.93
N ASN A 128 -3.81 -1.38 -22.22
CA ASN A 128 -5.12 -1.08 -22.81
C ASN A 128 -5.17 0.31 -23.45
N SER A 129 -4.42 1.28 -22.90
CA SER A 129 -4.36 2.66 -23.40
C SER A 129 -3.31 2.88 -24.49
N ASN A 130 -2.74 1.83 -25.06
CA ASN A 130 -1.70 1.93 -26.08
C ASN A 130 -2.24 2.55 -27.38
N PRO A 131 -1.71 3.72 -27.83
CA PRO A 131 -2.19 4.37 -29.06
C PRO A 131 -2.01 3.54 -30.33
N LYS A 132 -1.07 2.59 -30.34
CA LYS A 132 -0.85 1.69 -31.49
C LYS A 132 -1.92 0.61 -31.62
N HIS A 133 -2.69 0.39 -30.56
CA HIS A 133 -3.71 -0.65 -30.44
C HIS A 133 -5.02 -0.07 -29.87
N PRO A 134 -5.67 0.87 -30.58
CA PRO A 134 -6.87 1.55 -30.08
C PRO A 134 -8.03 0.60 -29.80
N GLU A 135 -8.06 -0.58 -30.42
CA GLU A 135 -9.04 -1.64 -30.19
C GLU A 135 -9.05 -2.13 -28.73
N ARG A 136 -7.90 -2.11 -28.06
CA ARG A 136 -7.77 -2.57 -26.66
C ARG A 136 -8.44 -1.65 -25.66
N LYS A 137 -8.56 -0.36 -26.01
CA LYS A 137 -9.30 0.60 -25.18
C LYS A 137 -10.81 0.34 -25.24
N ALA A 138 -11.31 -0.19 -26.36
CA ALA A 138 -12.71 -0.57 -26.51
C ALA A 138 -13.01 -1.91 -25.81
N GLN A 139 -12.07 -2.86 -25.87
CA GLN A 139 -12.15 -4.14 -25.17
C GLN A 139 -11.12 -4.21 -24.04
N TRP A 140 -11.50 -3.65 -22.89
CA TRP A 140 -10.62 -3.61 -21.72
C TRP A 140 -10.29 -5.02 -21.24
N THR A 141 -9.01 -5.39 -21.31
CA THR A 141 -8.52 -6.71 -20.91
C THR A 141 -7.87 -6.61 -19.53
N TYR A 142 -8.25 -7.51 -18.62
CA TYR A 142 -7.67 -7.58 -17.29
C TYR A 142 -6.23 -8.12 -17.35
N ILE A 143 -5.32 -7.62 -16.50
CA ILE A 143 -3.89 -7.96 -16.56
C ILE A 143 -3.59 -9.46 -16.55
N PHE A 144 -4.35 -10.26 -15.79
CA PHE A 144 -4.12 -11.70 -15.68
C PHE A 144 -4.72 -12.50 -16.85
N ASP A 145 -5.54 -11.86 -17.68
CA ASP A 145 -6.11 -12.46 -18.90
C ASP A 145 -5.25 -12.13 -20.15
N MET A 146 -4.19 -11.33 -20.00
CA MET A 146 -3.28 -11.02 -21.10
C MET A 146 -2.34 -12.20 -21.35
N GLU A 147 -2.23 -12.63 -22.62
CA GLU A 147 -1.43 -13.80 -23.02
C GLU A 147 0.00 -13.79 -22.45
N TRP A 148 0.68 -12.65 -22.57
CA TRP A 148 2.06 -12.49 -22.09
C TRP A 148 2.15 -12.61 -20.56
N ALA A 149 1.14 -12.13 -19.84
CA ALA A 149 1.11 -12.18 -18.38
C ALA A 149 0.79 -13.59 -17.90
N GLU A 150 -0.17 -14.26 -18.52
CA GLU A 150 -0.52 -15.66 -18.24
C GLU A 150 0.69 -16.58 -18.47
N GLU A 151 1.35 -16.46 -19.63
CA GLU A 151 2.55 -17.25 -19.94
C GLU A 151 3.68 -17.04 -18.93
N HIS A 152 3.86 -15.79 -18.49
CA HIS A 152 4.87 -15.44 -17.50
C HIS A 152 4.52 -16.05 -16.13
N LEU A 153 3.28 -15.90 -15.67
CA LEU A 153 2.83 -16.42 -14.38
C LEU A 153 2.81 -17.94 -14.32
N ARG A 154 2.62 -18.62 -15.47
CA ARG A 154 2.75 -20.07 -15.56
C ARG A 154 4.18 -20.55 -15.32
N LYS A 155 5.18 -19.80 -15.79
CA LYS A 155 6.60 -20.10 -15.57
C LYS A 155 7.09 -19.65 -14.19
N PHE A 156 6.58 -18.50 -13.72
CA PHE A 156 6.98 -17.84 -12.49
C PHE A 156 5.73 -17.49 -11.66
N PRO A 157 5.14 -18.46 -10.95
CA PRO A 157 3.94 -18.21 -10.17
C PRO A 157 4.21 -17.21 -9.06
N ARG A 158 3.27 -16.28 -8.85
CA ARG A 158 3.34 -15.32 -7.73
C ARG A 158 3.21 -16.05 -6.40
N PRO A 159 3.83 -15.53 -5.32
CA PRO A 159 3.63 -16.06 -3.98
C PRO A 159 2.15 -15.99 -3.58
N HIS A 160 1.68 -16.95 -2.79
CA HIS A 160 0.34 -16.88 -2.24
C HIS A 160 0.21 -15.71 -1.28
N TYR A 161 -0.73 -14.81 -1.57
CA TYR A 161 -1.09 -13.75 -0.64
C TYR A 161 -1.76 -14.34 0.61
N PRO A 162 -1.52 -13.75 1.80
CA PRO A 162 -2.21 -14.18 3.01
C PRO A 162 -3.72 -13.98 2.86
N PHE A 163 -4.53 -14.94 3.33
CA PHE A 163 -5.99 -14.87 3.22
C PHE A 163 -6.60 -13.65 3.91
N SER A 164 -5.95 -13.14 4.96
CA SER A 164 -6.37 -11.91 5.64
C SER A 164 -6.29 -10.67 4.75
N LEU A 165 -5.47 -10.71 3.69
CA LEU A 165 -5.41 -9.66 2.69
C LEU A 165 -6.48 -9.86 1.62
N VAL A 166 -6.60 -11.09 1.09
CA VAL A 166 -7.43 -11.36 -0.10
C VAL A 166 -8.92 -11.42 0.20
N TRP A 167 -9.32 -11.92 1.37
CA TRP A 167 -10.73 -12.15 1.67
C TRP A 167 -11.43 -10.87 2.10
N SER A 168 -12.63 -10.65 1.55
CA SER A 168 -13.55 -9.67 2.13
C SER A 168 -13.94 -10.09 3.55
N GLN A 169 -14.37 -9.12 4.34
CA GLN A 169 -14.78 -9.38 5.72
C GLN A 169 -15.93 -10.39 5.79
N GLU A 170 -16.89 -10.31 4.88
CA GLU A 170 -18.05 -11.20 4.79
C GLU A 170 -17.62 -12.62 4.43
N PHE A 171 -16.73 -12.75 3.43
CA PHE A 171 -16.24 -14.06 3.00
C PHE A 171 -15.38 -14.71 4.09
N ALA A 172 -14.50 -13.94 4.74
CA ALA A 172 -13.72 -14.40 5.88
C ALA A 172 -14.62 -14.88 7.02
N ALA A 173 -15.67 -14.11 7.35
CA ALA A 173 -16.64 -14.50 8.36
C ALA A 173 -17.37 -15.81 7.99
N LEU A 174 -17.83 -15.97 6.76
CA LEU A 174 -18.44 -17.21 6.27
C LEU A 174 -17.49 -18.40 6.42
N LYS A 175 -16.22 -18.23 6.03
CA LYS A 175 -15.20 -19.27 6.16
C LYS A 175 -14.98 -19.63 7.63
N ILE A 176 -14.72 -18.65 8.50
CA ILE A 176 -14.52 -18.88 9.93
C ILE A 176 -15.72 -19.61 10.54
N GLN A 177 -16.95 -19.16 10.27
CA GLN A 177 -18.15 -19.80 10.77
C GLN A 177 -18.29 -21.25 10.26
N SER A 178 -17.97 -21.51 8.99
CA SER A 178 -18.00 -22.88 8.44
C SER A 178 -16.99 -23.80 9.14
N PHE A 179 -15.79 -23.30 9.43
CA PHE A 179 -14.77 -24.03 10.17
C PHE A 179 -15.21 -24.32 11.60
N ILE A 180 -15.80 -23.34 12.30
CA ILE A 180 -16.32 -23.51 13.66
C ILE A 180 -17.45 -24.54 13.71
N ARG A 181 -18.42 -24.45 12.79
CA ARG A 181 -19.52 -25.43 12.69
C ARG A 181 -18.97 -26.85 12.47
N GLY A 182 -18.03 -26.99 11.54
CA GLY A 182 -17.36 -28.28 11.31
C GLY A 182 -16.56 -28.75 12.54
N TYR A 183 -15.89 -27.84 13.25
CA TYR A 183 -15.16 -28.16 14.47
C TYR A 183 -16.10 -28.67 15.57
N TRP A 184 -17.25 -28.02 15.78
CA TRP A 184 -18.24 -28.47 16.77
C TRP A 184 -18.77 -29.87 16.47
N VAL A 185 -19.08 -30.17 15.21
CA VAL A 185 -19.48 -31.54 14.82
C VAL A 185 -18.36 -32.53 15.10
N ARG A 186 -17.12 -32.20 14.72
CA ARG A 186 -15.96 -33.07 14.99
C ARG A 186 -15.66 -33.22 16.47
N ARG A 187 -16.02 -32.27 17.32
CA ARG A 187 -15.78 -32.35 18.76
C ARG A 187 -16.74 -33.32 19.47
N ARG A 188 -17.85 -33.69 18.84
CA ARG A 188 -18.79 -34.64 19.45
C ARG A 188 -18.13 -36.00 19.65
N GLU A 189 -18.41 -36.63 20.78
CA GLU A 189 -17.81 -37.89 21.20
C GLU A 189 -18.12 -39.03 20.22
N ASP A 190 -19.39 -39.16 19.81
CA ASP A 190 -19.83 -40.13 18.81
C ASP A 190 -19.04 -40.03 17.49
N VAL A 191 -18.78 -38.81 17.02
CA VAL A 191 -17.98 -38.55 15.82
C VAL A 191 -16.50 -38.90 16.05
N GLN A 192 -15.95 -38.63 17.24
CA GLN A 192 -14.56 -38.96 17.58
C GLN A 192 -14.34 -40.47 17.70
N GLU A 193 -15.26 -41.20 18.31
CA GLU A 193 -15.22 -42.67 18.41
C GLU A 193 -15.14 -43.30 17.02
N VAL A 194 -16.03 -42.89 16.11
CA VAL A 194 -16.02 -43.37 14.72
C VAL A 194 -14.70 -43.01 14.02
N ARG A 195 -14.17 -41.81 14.23
CA ARG A 195 -12.88 -41.41 13.64
C ARG A 195 -11.70 -42.23 14.19
N ASN A 196 -11.72 -42.57 15.46
CA ASN A 196 -10.70 -43.42 16.08
C ASN A 196 -10.82 -44.85 15.57
N PHE A 197 -12.05 -45.39 15.51
CA PHE A 197 -12.31 -46.71 14.92
C PHE A 197 -11.74 -46.83 13.51
N TRP A 198 -12.03 -45.88 12.62
CA TRP A 198 -11.51 -45.91 11.25
C TRP A 198 -9.99 -45.71 11.17
N ARG A 199 -9.39 -44.99 12.13
CA ARG A 199 -7.93 -44.85 12.23
C ARG A 199 -7.29 -46.18 12.61
N ASP A 200 -7.83 -46.85 13.62
CA ASP A 200 -7.31 -48.13 14.14
C ASP A 200 -7.50 -49.24 13.11
N TYR A 201 -8.66 -49.29 12.45
CA TYR A 201 -8.92 -50.23 11.35
C TYR A 201 -7.94 -50.06 10.19
N LYS A 202 -7.58 -48.81 9.85
CA LYS A 202 -6.61 -48.55 8.78
C LYS A 202 -5.20 -49.03 9.17
N LEU A 203 -4.78 -48.74 10.40
CA LEU A 203 -3.50 -49.17 10.96
C LEU A 203 -3.39 -50.70 11.01
N SER A 204 -4.42 -51.41 11.48
CA SER A 204 -4.39 -52.88 11.54
C SER A 204 -4.23 -53.48 10.16
N LYS A 205 -4.93 -52.93 9.15
CA LYS A 205 -4.85 -53.40 7.77
C LYS A 205 -3.48 -53.17 7.13
N GLU A 206 -2.85 -52.02 7.42
CA GLU A 206 -1.48 -51.73 6.96
C GLU A 206 -0.46 -52.70 7.59
N THR A 207 -0.59 -53.00 8.89
CA THR A 207 0.29 -53.99 9.56
C THR A 207 0.10 -55.42 9.04
N GLU A 208 -1.10 -55.80 8.63
CA GLU A 208 -1.36 -57.09 7.99
C GLU A 208 -0.74 -57.19 6.59
N ILE A 209 -0.60 -56.07 5.87
CA ILE A 209 0.04 -56.04 4.55
C ILE A 209 1.56 -56.15 4.69
N ASP A 210 2.16 -55.38 5.61
CA ASP A 210 3.61 -55.42 5.87
C ASP A 210 4.08 -56.78 6.39
N SER A 211 3.23 -57.49 7.15
CA SER A 211 3.52 -58.85 7.62
C SER A 211 3.37 -59.92 6.52
N ASN A 212 2.60 -59.65 5.47
CA ASN A 212 2.44 -60.55 4.32
C ASN A 212 3.46 -60.28 3.19
N GLU A 213 4.09 -59.10 3.14
CA GLU A 213 5.18 -58.79 2.17
C GLU A 213 6.58 -59.20 2.66
N ASN A 214 6.74 -59.54 3.96
CA ASN A 214 8.02 -59.99 4.55
C ASN A 214 8.13 -61.52 4.70
N VAL A 215 7.28 -62.29 4.03
CA VAL A 215 7.30 -63.78 3.94
C VAL A 215 7.46 -64.19 2.48
#